data_AF-A0A9N9IWQ2-F1
#
_entry.id   AF-A0A9N9IWQ2-F1
#
_cell.length_a   1.000
_cell.length_b   1.000
_cell.length_c   1.000
_cell.angle_alpha   90.00
_cell.angle_beta   90.00
_cell.angle_gamma   90.00
#
_symmetry.space_group_name_H-M   'P 1'
#
loop_
_entity.id
_entity.type
_entity.pdbx_description
1 polymer ?
#
loop_
_entity_poly.entity_id
_entity_poly.type
_entity_poly.pdbx_seq_one_letter_code
_entity_poly.pdbx_strand_id
1 'polypeptide(L)' 'NNESSEIIRMFNDAFDEFVPETKGKTFYPKHLESEINNINSWVYDKINNGVYKCGFASTQDA' A
#
# COMPACT_ATOMS: atom_id res chain seq x y z
N ASN A 1 -4.89 0.57 -14.71
CA ASN A 1 -4.00 0.15 -13.61
C ASN A 1 -4.75 -0.92 -12.82
N ASN A 2 -4.11 -2.06 -12.51
CA ASN A 2 -4.68 -3.16 -11.72
C ASN A 2 -3.76 -3.56 -10.54
N GLU A 3 -2.73 -2.76 -10.25
CA GLU A 3 -1.86 -2.95 -9.10
C GLU A 3 -2.38 -2.08 -7.95
N SER A 4 -2.89 -2.74 -6.90
CA SER A 4 -3.56 -2.06 -5.79
C SER A 4 -2.69 -0.98 -5.14
N SER A 5 -1.39 -1.23 -4.99
CA SER A 5 -0.45 -0.30 -4.37
C SER A 5 -0.25 0.97 -5.21
N GLU A 6 -0.31 0.87 -6.53
CA GLU A 6 -0.23 2.02 -7.44
C GLU A 6 -1.56 2.79 -7.49
N ILE A 7 -2.69 2.08 -7.50
CA ILE A 7 -4.03 2.70 -7.53
C ILE A 7 -4.23 3.59 -6.30
N ILE A 8 -3.90 3.12 -5.10
CA ILE A 8 -4.04 3.94 -3.89
C ILE A 8 -3.08 5.14 -3.89
N ARG A 9 -1.93 5.06 -4.59
CA ARG A 9 -1.03 6.20 -4.77
C ARG A 9 -1.66 7.24 -5.70
N MET A 10 -2.20 6.82 -6.84
CA MET A 10 -2.93 7.71 -7.75
C MET A 10 -4.08 8.43 -7.05
N PHE A 11 -4.82 7.75 -6.17
CA PHE A 11 -5.95 8.34 -5.44
C PHE A 11 -5.55 9.40 -4.41
N ASN A 12 -4.26 9.54 -4.06
CA ASN A 12 -3.83 10.59 -3.12
C ASN A 12 -3.90 12.00 -3.70
N ASP A 13 -3.86 12.17 -5.04
CA ASP A 13 -3.78 13.51 -5.65
C ASP A 13 -4.43 13.63 -7.04
N ALA A 14 -4.64 12.54 -7.79
CA ALA A 14 -5.14 12.60 -9.16
C ALA A 14 -6.55 13.22 -9.30
N PHE A 15 -7.29 13.36 -8.21
CA PHE A 15 -8.64 13.92 -8.17
C PHE A 15 -8.74 15.22 -7.35
N ASP A 16 -7.62 15.78 -6.90
CA ASP A 16 -7.59 17.00 -6.07
C ASP A 16 -8.26 18.21 -6.73
N GLU A 17 -8.31 18.25 -8.06
CA GLU A 17 -9.02 19.30 -8.81
C GLU A 17 -10.54 19.20 -8.67
N PHE A 18 -11.07 17.98 -8.50
CA PHE A 18 -12.51 17.71 -8.44
C PHE A 18 -13.06 17.69 -7.02
N VAL A 19 -12.19 17.62 -5.99
CA VAL A 19 -12.58 17.55 -4.58
C VAL A 19 -11.77 18.57 -3.74
N PRO A 20 -12.09 19.88 -3.83
CA PRO A 20 -11.31 20.93 -3.20
C PRO A 20 -11.22 20.82 -1.67
N GLU A 21 -12.21 20.21 -1.00
CA GLU A 21 -12.24 20.05 0.45
C GLU A 21 -11.18 19.06 0.97
N THR A 22 -10.68 18.19 0.11
CA THR A 22 -9.63 17.21 0.43
C THR A 22 -8.28 17.53 -0.21
N LYS A 23 -8.21 18.57 -1.04
CA LYS A 23 -6.98 18.96 -1.74
C LYS A 23 -5.80 19.13 -0.77
N GLY A 24 -4.68 18.47 -1.08
CA GLY A 24 -3.48 18.46 -0.25
C GLY A 24 -3.56 17.59 1.02
N LYS A 25 -4.68 16.91 1.30
CA LYS A 25 -4.74 15.85 2.31
C LYS A 25 -4.23 14.56 1.69
N THR A 26 -3.03 14.16 2.07
CA THR A 26 -2.39 12.93 1.56
C THR A 26 -2.17 11.92 2.67
N PHE A 27 -2.37 10.64 2.37
CA PHE A 27 -1.95 9.52 3.21
C PHE A 27 -0.48 9.11 2.94
N TYR A 28 0.21 9.83 2.07
CA TYR A 28 1.61 9.60 1.72
C TYR A 28 2.43 10.90 1.73
N PRO A 29 2.60 11.53 2.91
CA PRO A 29 3.36 12.77 3.01
C PRO A 29 4.84 12.52 2.71
N LYS A 30 5.44 13.43 1.91
CA LYS A 30 6.81 13.27 1.39
C LYS A 30 7.88 13.08 2.48
N HIS A 31 7.71 13.71 3.64
CA HIS A 31 8.68 13.61 4.75
C HIS A 31 8.66 12.24 5.46
N LEU A 32 7.62 11.41 5.25
CA LEU A 32 7.52 10.05 5.80
C LEU A 32 7.65 8.96 4.73
N GLU A 33 7.84 9.32 3.46
CA GLU A 33 7.85 8.38 2.34
C GLU A 33 8.79 7.19 2.57
N SER A 34 10.02 7.43 3.03
CA SER A 34 10.98 6.36 3.28
C SER A 34 10.51 5.40 4.38
N GLU A 35 9.93 5.94 5.45
CA GLU A 35 9.44 5.13 6.58
C GLU A 35 8.22 4.30 6.15
N ILE A 36 7.28 4.92 5.43
CA ILE A 36 6.10 4.25 4.88
C ILE A 36 6.52 3.11 3.95
N ASN A 37 7.47 3.35 3.05
CA ASN A 37 7.94 2.31 2.12
C ASN A 37 8.65 1.16 2.84
N ASN A 38 9.47 1.47 3.84
CA ASN A 38 10.14 0.46 4.64
C ASN A 38 9.12 -0.43 5.39
N ILE A 39 8.11 0.19 6.02
CA ILE A 39 7.05 -0.54 6.73
C ILE A 39 6.22 -1.38 5.74
N ASN A 40 5.75 -0.76 4.66
CA ASN A 40 4.92 -1.44 3.67
C ASN A 40 5.63 -2.65 3.05
N SER A 41 6.95 -2.59 2.85
CA SER A 41 7.70 -3.69 2.26
C SER A 41 7.61 -4.97 3.08
N TRP A 42 7.90 -4.91 4.39
CA TRP A 42 7.86 -6.12 5.22
C TRP A 42 6.44 -6.49 5.62
N VAL A 43 5.54 -5.52 5.82
CA VAL A 43 4.12 -5.79 6.08
C VAL A 43 3.51 -6.53 4.89
N TYR A 44 3.81 -6.11 3.66
CA TYR A 44 3.34 -6.81 2.47
C TYR A 44 3.87 -8.25 2.43
N ASP A 45 5.19 -8.43 2.54
CA ASP A 45 5.80 -9.76 2.39
C ASP A 45 5.41 -10.73 3.52
N LYS A 46 5.39 -10.26 4.76
CA LYS A 46 5.24 -11.09 5.97
C LYS A 46 3.82 -11.19 6.50
N ILE A 47 2.96 -10.22 6.19
CA ILE A 47 1.60 -10.17 6.74
C ILE A 47 0.58 -10.26 5.62
N ASN A 48 0.49 -9.24 4.75
CA ASN A 48 -0.57 -9.16 3.74
C ASN A 48 -0.54 -10.38 2.80
N ASN A 49 0.65 -10.71 2.30
CA ASN A 49 0.87 -11.92 1.52
C ASN A 49 1.22 -13.13 2.41
N GLY A 50 1.66 -12.88 3.64
CA GLY A 50 2.04 -13.92 4.60
C GLY A 50 0.89 -14.89 4.92
N VAL A 51 -0.31 -14.37 5.14
CA VAL A 51 -1.49 -15.21 5.41
C VAL A 51 -1.83 -16.13 4.23
N TYR A 52 -1.61 -15.67 2.99
CA TYR A 52 -1.80 -16.50 1.79
C TYR A 52 -0.70 -17.54 1.66
N LYS A 53 0.56 -17.19 1.94
CA LYS A 53 1.67 -18.16 1.97
C LYS A 53 1.36 -19.30 2.93
N CYS A 54 0.90 -19.01 4.15
CA CYS A 54 0.50 -20.02 5.11
C CYS A 54 -0.72 -20.82 4.62
N GLY A 55 -1.76 -20.13 4.13
CA GLY A 55 -3.01 -20.78 3.72
C GLY A 55 -2.88 -21.66 2.47
N PHE A 56 -1.92 -21.36 1.59
CA PHE A 56 -1.64 -22.11 0.36
C PHE A 56 -0.42 -23.04 0.47
N ALA A 57 0.20 -23.14 1.64
CA ALA A 57 1.25 -24.11 1.89
C ALA A 57 0.74 -25.53 1.61
N SER A 58 1.47 -26.29 0.79
CA SER A 58 1.12 -27.67 0.40
C SER A 58 1.94 -28.73 1.14
N THR A 59 2.85 -28.29 2.02
CA THR A 59 3.73 -29.12 2.83
C THR A 59 3.82 -28.58 4.24
N GLN A 60 4.08 -29.44 5.22
CA GLN A 60 4.14 -29.07 6.64
C GLN A 60 5.25 -28.07 6.98
N ASP A 61 6.37 -28.10 6.26
CA ASP A 61 7.53 -27.22 6.48
C ASP A 61 7.38 -25.83 5.81
N ALA A 62 6.37 -25.65 4.95
CA ALA A 62 6.19 -24.43 4.14
C ALA A 62 5.35 -23.36 4.83
#